data_AF-A0A7C2NDP3-F1
#
_entry.id   AF-A0A7C2NDP3-F1
#
_cell.length_a   1.000
_cell.length_b   1.000
_cell.length_c   1.000
_cell.angle_alpha   90.00
_cell.angle_beta   90.00
_cell.angle_gamma   90.00
#
_symmetry.space_group_name_H-M   'P 1'
#
loop_
_entity.id
_entity.type
_entity.pdbx_description
1 polymer ?
#
loop_
_entity_poly.entity_id
_entity_poly.type
_entity_poly.pdbx_seq_one_letter_code
_entity_poly.pdbx_strand_id
1 'polypeptide(L)'
;MQERQRVSPPIVAPRPVLPGRQGVTGRRAPSSARRASTPPARGARDGERHPSRSARAGIGPNRARARPARGTALRARYGGRMLRCASAARALAALLSLASALGAVAARGAEDGSARTVFLGGVAYELEVADDPASRERGLMGRREIPPRGGMLFVFPDEAPRAFWMKNCLVDMDLAFLDASGRVVSTHRMRVEPPRGPGESEAAYEARLRHYASGAPARFAIELRAGSLARLGLDPGEAVDLSGVGLPLR
;
A
#
# COMPACT_ATOMS: atom_id res chain seq x y z
N MET A 1 30.25 3.68 62.68
CA MET A 1 30.83 2.33 62.52
C MET A 1 29.72 1.30 62.74
N GLN A 2 29.19 0.72 61.67
CA GLN A 2 28.68 -0.66 61.57
C GLN A 2 27.99 -0.84 60.22
N GLU A 3 28.75 -1.46 59.31
CA GLU A 3 28.40 -1.79 57.95
C GLU A 3 27.70 -3.15 57.94
N ARG A 4 26.45 -3.21 57.48
CA ARG A 4 25.69 -4.46 57.38
C ARG A 4 26.13 -5.19 56.11
N GLN A 5 26.97 -6.21 56.28
CA GLN A 5 27.32 -7.14 55.21
C GLN A 5 26.07 -7.98 54.84
N ARG A 6 25.63 -7.87 53.58
CA ARG A 6 24.66 -8.79 52.99
C ARG A 6 25.38 -10.07 52.60
N VAL A 7 24.96 -11.19 53.17
CA VAL A 7 25.42 -12.52 52.79
C VAL A 7 24.62 -12.96 51.56
N SER A 8 25.31 -13.22 50.44
CA SER A 8 24.70 -13.80 49.24
C SER A 8 24.46 -15.31 49.43
N PRO A 9 23.33 -15.86 48.92
CA PRO A 9 23.06 -17.29 49.00
C PRO A 9 23.95 -18.10 48.03
N PRO A 10 24.18 -19.40 48.29
CA PRO A 10 25.02 -20.23 47.44
C PRO A 10 24.35 -20.55 46.10
N ILE A 11 25.18 -20.56 45.04
CA ILE A 11 24.79 -20.92 43.67
C ILE A 11 24.54 -22.43 43.59
N VAL A 12 23.32 -22.83 43.24
CA VAL A 12 22.94 -24.23 42.98
C VAL A 12 23.21 -24.55 41.50
N ALA A 13 24.05 -25.54 41.23
CA ALA A 13 24.32 -26.01 39.88
C ALA A 13 23.10 -26.77 39.29
N PRO A 14 22.81 -26.63 37.98
CA PRO A 14 21.69 -27.33 37.34
C PRO A 14 21.98 -28.83 37.18
N ARG A 15 20.96 -29.67 37.42
CA ARG A 15 21.00 -31.13 37.22
C ARG A 15 20.94 -31.46 35.72
N PRO A 16 21.65 -32.51 35.24
CA PRO A 16 21.59 -32.92 33.84
C PRO A 16 20.25 -33.58 33.50
N VAL A 17 19.68 -33.19 32.36
CA VAL A 17 18.46 -33.78 31.77
C VAL A 17 18.85 -34.98 30.92
N LEU A 18 18.32 -36.17 31.25
CA LEU A 18 18.45 -37.37 30.42
C LEU A 18 17.37 -37.38 29.31
N PRO A 19 17.69 -37.77 28.06
CA PRO A 19 16.72 -37.84 26.98
C PRO A 19 15.80 -39.07 27.12
N GLY A 20 14.49 -38.80 27.25
CA GLY A 20 13.42 -39.80 27.22
C GLY A 20 13.11 -40.28 25.80
N ARG A 21 12.96 -41.60 25.68
CA ARG A 21 12.75 -42.40 24.47
C ARG A 21 11.50 -42.03 23.66
N GLN A 22 11.63 -42.17 22.34
CA GLN A 22 10.54 -42.14 21.37
C GLN A 22 9.68 -43.41 21.43
N GLY A 23 8.36 -43.23 21.40
CA GLY A 23 7.36 -44.27 21.18
C GLY A 23 6.72 -44.11 19.81
N VAL A 24 6.78 -45.18 19.02
CA VAL A 24 6.31 -45.32 17.64
C VAL A 24 4.90 -45.94 17.63
N THR A 25 4.17 -45.73 16.52
CA THR A 25 2.92 -46.36 16.05
C THR A 25 1.61 -45.70 16.50
N GLY A 26 0.57 -45.53 15.67
CA GLY A 26 0.31 -46.17 14.38
C GLY A 26 -0.74 -45.44 13.51
N ARG A 27 -0.73 -45.87 12.25
CA ARG A 27 -1.62 -45.49 11.14
C ARG A 27 -3.08 -45.86 11.39
N ARG A 28 -4.01 -45.05 10.85
CA ARG A 28 -5.08 -45.51 9.92
C ARG A 28 -5.90 -44.35 9.35
N ALA A 29 -5.87 -44.19 8.02
CA ALA A 29 -6.99 -43.72 7.20
C ALA A 29 -7.83 -44.96 6.79
N PRO A 30 -9.11 -44.82 6.40
CA PRO A 30 -9.51 -44.45 5.03
C PRO A 30 -10.78 -43.54 5.08
N SER A 31 -11.53 -43.14 4.04
CA SER A 31 -11.74 -43.58 2.66
C SER A 31 -12.48 -42.47 1.89
N SER A 32 -12.26 -42.49 0.59
CA SER A 32 -12.96 -41.85 -0.54
C SER A 32 -14.49 -41.94 -0.57
N ALA A 33 -15.16 -40.97 -1.23
CA ALA A 33 -16.02 -41.15 -2.43
C ALA A 33 -17.00 -39.96 -2.67
N ARG A 34 -16.78 -39.19 -3.75
CA ARG A 34 -17.64 -39.06 -4.96
C ARG A 34 -19.10 -38.59 -4.77
N ARG A 35 -19.47 -37.47 -5.42
CA ARG A 35 -20.28 -37.50 -6.66
C ARG A 35 -20.32 -36.15 -7.37
N ALA A 36 -20.23 -36.24 -8.70
CA ALA A 36 -20.50 -35.17 -9.66
C ALA A 36 -21.93 -35.30 -10.19
N SER A 37 -22.52 -34.18 -10.64
CA SER A 37 -23.63 -34.17 -11.60
C SER A 37 -23.74 -32.80 -12.29
N THR A 38 -23.58 -32.83 -13.61
CA THR A 38 -23.81 -31.73 -14.58
C THR A 38 -25.19 -31.94 -15.29
N PRO A 39 -25.59 -31.17 -16.32
CA PRO A 39 -26.68 -30.19 -16.31
C PRO A 39 -27.88 -30.59 -17.20
N PRO A 40 -28.81 -29.66 -17.48
CA PRO A 40 -29.25 -29.42 -18.87
C PRO A 40 -29.55 -27.92 -19.12
N ALA A 41 -30.01 -27.41 -20.27
CA ALA A 41 -29.84 -27.65 -21.70
C ALA A 41 -30.47 -26.43 -22.42
N ARG A 42 -30.20 -26.31 -23.72
CA ARG A 42 -30.51 -25.25 -24.70
C ARG A 42 -31.99 -24.82 -24.81
N GLY A 43 -32.19 -23.60 -25.30
CA GLY A 43 -33.41 -23.15 -25.98
C GLY A 43 -33.11 -21.99 -26.94
N ALA A 44 -33.45 -22.19 -28.22
CA ALA A 44 -33.20 -21.31 -29.36
C ALA A 44 -34.49 -20.58 -29.81
N ARG A 45 -34.36 -19.76 -30.88
CA ARG A 45 -35.37 -19.12 -31.77
C ARG A 45 -35.57 -17.63 -31.51
N ASP A 46 -35.98 -16.79 -32.46
CA ASP A 46 -35.92 -16.62 -33.93
C ASP A 46 -36.86 -15.42 -34.21
N GLY A 47 -36.72 -14.74 -35.35
CA GLY A 47 -37.76 -13.87 -35.92
C GLY A 47 -37.44 -12.38 -35.85
N GLU A 48 -36.88 -11.76 -36.88
CA GLU A 48 -37.46 -11.37 -38.18
C GLU A 48 -38.10 -9.96 -38.22
N ARG A 49 -37.97 -9.38 -39.42
CA ARG A 49 -38.10 -7.99 -39.85
C ARG A 49 -39.56 -7.56 -40.03
N HIS A 50 -39.83 -6.25 -40.06
CA HIS A 50 -40.37 -5.57 -41.26
C HIS A 50 -40.37 -4.03 -41.14
N PRO A 51 -40.15 -3.28 -42.25
CA PRO A 51 -40.25 -1.83 -42.32
C PRO A 51 -41.59 -1.36 -42.91
N SER A 52 -41.96 -0.09 -42.70
CA SER A 52 -43.04 0.58 -43.42
C SER A 52 -42.80 2.08 -43.63
N ARG A 53 -43.00 2.48 -44.89
CA ARG A 53 -42.90 3.80 -45.54
C ARG A 53 -43.96 4.81 -45.08
N SER A 54 -43.72 6.10 -45.39
CA SER A 54 -44.64 7.03 -46.12
C SER A 54 -44.19 8.50 -45.94
N ALA A 55 -43.68 9.18 -46.98
CA ALA A 55 -44.33 10.28 -47.76
C ALA A 55 -44.67 11.56 -46.95
N ARG A 56 -44.46 12.82 -47.39
CA ARG A 56 -44.83 13.46 -48.67
C ARG A 56 -44.25 14.89 -48.77
N ALA A 57 -44.26 15.46 -49.97
CA ALA A 57 -43.65 16.73 -50.42
C ALA A 57 -44.60 17.96 -50.45
N GLY A 58 -44.04 19.17 -50.67
CA GLY A 58 -44.73 20.39 -51.18
C GLY A 58 -43.89 21.68 -51.02
N ILE A 59 -43.22 22.22 -52.07
CA ILE A 59 -43.59 23.39 -52.95
C ILE A 59 -43.52 24.75 -52.20
N GLY A 60 -42.86 25.84 -52.62
CA GLY A 60 -42.32 26.27 -53.92
C GLY A 60 -41.46 27.57 -53.81
N PRO A 61 -41.12 28.25 -54.92
CA PRO A 61 -39.91 29.08 -55.06
C PRO A 61 -40.15 30.59 -55.19
N ASN A 62 -39.11 31.43 -55.05
CA ASN A 62 -39.06 32.71 -55.76
C ASN A 62 -37.62 33.10 -56.14
N ARG A 63 -37.41 33.36 -57.44
CA ARG A 63 -36.20 33.89 -58.06
C ARG A 63 -36.58 35.22 -58.70
N ALA A 64 -35.84 36.28 -58.39
CA ALA A 64 -35.75 37.46 -59.24
C ALA A 64 -34.28 37.68 -59.63
N ARG A 65 -34.04 37.76 -60.94
CA ARG A 65 -32.76 38.08 -61.58
C ARG A 65 -32.78 39.53 -62.07
N ALA A 66 -31.60 40.11 -62.20
CA ALA A 66 -31.07 40.98 -63.28
C ALA A 66 -30.24 42.11 -62.67
N ARG A 67 -29.13 42.63 -63.21
CA ARG A 67 -28.11 42.30 -64.23
C ARG A 67 -27.06 43.46 -64.11
N PRO A 68 -25.89 43.42 -64.78
CA PRO A 68 -24.64 44.00 -64.28
C PRO A 68 -24.26 45.36 -64.89
N ALA A 69 -23.25 46.01 -64.32
CA ALA A 69 -22.48 47.07 -64.98
C ALA A 69 -20.97 46.84 -64.79
N ARG A 70 -20.25 46.92 -65.92
CA ARG A 70 -18.78 46.86 -66.06
C ARG A 70 -18.20 48.26 -65.82
N GLY A 71 -16.99 48.33 -65.26
CA GLY A 71 -16.23 49.60 -65.20
C GLY A 71 -14.84 49.44 -64.60
N THR A 72 -13.86 49.24 -65.49
CA THR A 72 -12.48 49.80 -65.46
C THR A 72 -11.61 49.74 -64.19
N ALA A 73 -10.60 48.88 -64.29
CA ALA A 73 -9.19 49.07 -63.92
C ALA A 73 -8.79 50.26 -63.03
N LEU A 74 -8.10 49.95 -61.92
CA LEU A 74 -6.81 50.59 -61.64
C LEU A 74 -5.91 49.66 -60.83
N ARG A 75 -4.70 49.45 -61.35
CA ARG A 75 -3.58 48.80 -60.65
C ARG A 75 -3.25 49.61 -59.40
N ALA A 76 -3.27 48.97 -58.23
CA ALA A 76 -2.47 49.39 -57.10
C ALA A 76 -1.51 48.25 -56.75
N ARG A 77 -0.24 48.48 -57.07
CA ARG A 77 0.92 47.76 -56.54
C ARG A 77 0.95 47.92 -55.01
N TYR A 78 1.77 47.11 -54.33
CA TYR A 78 1.99 47.03 -52.88
C TYR A 78 1.27 45.88 -52.14
N GLY A 79 1.29 44.68 -52.72
CA GLY A 79 1.14 43.44 -51.97
C GLY A 79 2.53 42.86 -51.64
N GLY A 80 3.03 43.06 -50.42
CA GLY A 80 4.25 42.39 -50.00
C GLY A 80 4.96 43.11 -48.85
N ARG A 81 4.46 42.95 -47.62
CA ARG A 81 5.20 42.97 -46.34
C ARG A 81 4.25 43.19 -45.15
N MET A 82 3.18 42.41 -45.00
CA MET A 82 2.45 42.35 -43.71
C MET A 82 1.86 40.97 -43.42
N LEU A 83 2.58 39.90 -43.76
CA LEU A 83 2.20 38.53 -43.34
C LEU A 83 3.40 37.78 -42.76
N ARG A 84 4.12 38.42 -41.83
CA ARG A 84 5.20 37.78 -41.07
C ARG A 84 5.16 38.17 -39.59
N CYS A 85 3.99 38.24 -38.98
CA CYS A 85 3.90 38.35 -37.51
C CYS A 85 2.78 37.51 -36.86
N ALA A 86 1.81 36.98 -37.61
CA ALA A 86 0.65 36.29 -37.01
C ALA A 86 0.83 34.77 -36.78
N SER A 87 1.91 34.16 -37.28
CA SER A 87 2.19 32.71 -37.12
C SER A 87 3.14 32.38 -35.96
N ALA A 88 3.97 33.33 -35.52
CA ALA A 88 4.89 33.12 -34.40
C ALA A 88 4.17 33.11 -33.04
N ALA A 89 3.12 33.93 -32.88
CA ALA A 89 2.37 34.03 -31.63
C ALA A 89 1.49 32.80 -31.32
N ARG A 90 0.97 32.13 -32.36
CA ARG A 90 0.13 30.92 -32.20
C ARG A 90 0.95 29.65 -31.93
N ALA A 91 2.17 29.57 -32.46
CA ALA A 91 3.08 28.46 -32.17
C ALA A 91 3.57 28.51 -30.72
N LEU A 92 3.84 29.71 -30.18
CA LEU A 92 4.29 29.89 -28.81
C LEU A 92 3.20 29.55 -27.77
N ALA A 93 1.93 29.93 -28.02
CA ALA A 93 0.80 29.60 -27.14
C ALA A 93 0.46 28.09 -27.13
N ALA A 94 0.60 27.39 -28.26
CA ALA A 94 0.41 25.94 -28.33
C ALA A 94 1.55 25.16 -27.64
N LEU A 95 2.79 25.67 -27.70
CA LEU A 95 3.94 25.10 -26.99
C LEU A 95 3.86 25.32 -25.46
N LEU A 96 3.33 26.46 -24.99
CA LEU A 96 3.06 26.66 -23.56
C LEU A 96 1.89 25.80 -23.04
N SER A 97 0.86 25.57 -23.85
CA SER A 97 -0.29 24.73 -23.47
C SER A 97 0.07 23.24 -23.36
N LEU A 98 1.00 22.76 -24.20
CA LEU A 98 1.51 21.38 -24.13
C LEU A 98 2.49 21.17 -22.95
N ALA A 99 3.23 22.21 -22.55
CA ALA A 99 4.10 22.15 -21.37
C ALA A 99 3.33 22.02 -20.05
N SER A 100 2.16 22.65 -19.93
CA SER A 100 1.30 22.50 -18.74
C SER A 100 0.65 21.12 -18.61
N ALA A 101 0.48 20.38 -19.71
CA ALA A 101 -0.08 19.02 -19.68
C ALA A 101 0.95 17.95 -19.29
N LEU A 102 2.25 18.17 -19.55
CA LEU A 102 3.30 17.23 -19.15
C LEU A 102 3.79 17.43 -17.70
N GLY A 103 3.60 18.61 -17.11
CA GLY A 103 4.03 18.88 -15.72
C GLY A 103 3.15 18.24 -14.64
N ALA A 104 1.93 17.81 -14.97
CA ALA A 104 0.98 17.27 -13.99
C ALA A 104 1.15 15.76 -13.71
N VAL A 105 1.95 15.04 -14.49
CA VAL A 105 2.08 13.57 -14.41
C VAL A 105 3.41 13.13 -13.78
N ALA A 106 3.99 13.95 -12.90
CA ALA A 106 5.26 13.63 -12.22
C ALA A 106 5.24 13.78 -10.69
N ALA A 107 4.09 14.09 -10.08
CA ALA A 107 4.00 14.34 -8.63
C ALA A 107 2.86 13.56 -7.96
N ARG A 108 2.72 12.27 -8.27
CA ARG A 108 2.02 11.32 -7.39
C ARG A 108 3.04 10.33 -6.81
N GLY A 109 4.00 10.88 -6.08
CA GLY A 109 4.76 10.12 -5.10
C GLY A 109 3.85 9.79 -3.93
N ALA A 110 4.12 8.66 -3.27
CA ALA A 110 3.37 8.12 -2.14
C ALA A 110 2.72 9.19 -1.26
N GLU A 111 1.42 9.04 -1.00
CA GLU A 111 0.78 9.66 0.17
C GLU A 111 1.50 9.07 1.41
N ASP A 112 2.61 9.69 1.79
CA ASP A 112 3.31 9.42 3.05
C ASP A 112 2.32 9.74 4.16
N GLY A 113 1.93 8.73 4.94
CA GLY A 113 1.17 8.95 6.15
C GLY A 113 1.92 9.97 7.01
N SER A 114 1.22 10.95 7.60
CA SER A 114 1.88 11.96 8.43
C SER A 114 2.67 11.27 9.54
N ALA A 115 3.99 11.47 9.55
CA ALA A 115 4.82 10.96 10.65
C ALA A 115 4.39 11.60 11.97
N ARG A 116 4.48 10.82 13.05
CA ARG A 116 4.19 11.26 14.41
C ARG A 116 5.34 10.91 15.34
N THR A 117 5.57 11.77 16.31
CA THR A 117 6.60 11.55 17.32
C THR A 117 6.15 10.48 18.31
N VAL A 118 6.98 9.44 18.48
CA VAL A 118 6.87 8.41 19.51
C VAL A 118 8.16 8.39 20.31
N PHE A 119 8.06 8.32 21.64
CA PHE A 119 9.24 8.24 22.51
C PHE A 119 9.51 6.79 22.88
N LEU A 120 10.63 6.26 22.37
CA LEU A 120 11.09 4.89 22.58
C LEU A 120 12.33 4.92 23.47
N GLY A 121 12.25 4.37 24.69
CA GLY A 121 13.36 4.45 25.66
C GLY A 121 13.81 5.89 25.94
N GLY A 122 12.88 6.86 25.92
CA GLY A 122 13.16 8.29 26.10
C GLY A 122 13.72 9.00 24.86
N VAL A 123 13.87 8.32 23.72
CA VAL A 123 14.36 8.90 22.46
C VAL A 123 13.20 9.15 21.51
N ALA A 124 13.13 10.34 20.92
CA ALA A 124 12.13 10.68 19.91
C ALA A 124 12.40 9.96 18.57
N TYR A 125 11.37 9.30 18.05
CA TYR A 125 11.30 8.68 16.73
C TYR A 125 10.13 9.28 15.95
N GLU A 126 10.34 9.51 14.65
CA GLU A 126 9.30 9.97 13.73
C GLU A 126 8.74 8.77 12.96
N LEU A 127 7.55 8.32 13.33
CA LEU A 127 6.95 7.11 12.80
C LEU A 127 5.78 7.43 11.88
N GLU A 128 5.78 6.90 10.66
CA GLU A 128 4.61 6.90 9.79
C GLU A 128 3.45 6.16 10.50
N VAL A 129 2.21 6.65 10.37
CA VAL A 129 1.05 6.01 11.02
C VAL A 129 0.25 5.21 10.02
N ALA A 130 -0.02 3.94 10.36
CA ALA A 130 -0.91 3.04 9.63
C ALA A 130 -2.13 2.71 10.49
N ASP A 131 -3.22 3.46 10.30
CA ASP A 131 -4.47 3.37 11.08
C ASP A 131 -5.68 2.89 10.26
N ASP A 132 -5.51 2.60 8.98
CA ASP A 132 -6.52 2.03 8.10
C ASP A 132 -6.07 0.66 7.52
N PRO A 133 -7.00 -0.18 7.01
CA PRO A 133 -6.64 -1.51 6.51
C PRO A 133 -5.58 -1.49 5.41
N ALA A 134 -5.65 -0.53 4.49
CA ALA A 134 -4.75 -0.47 3.34
C ALA A 134 -3.34 0.01 3.75
N SER A 135 -3.22 1.00 4.63
CA SER A 135 -1.91 1.39 5.16
C SER A 135 -1.28 0.29 6.01
N ARG A 136 -2.06 -0.44 6.81
CA ARG A 136 -1.56 -1.59 7.61
C ARG A 136 -1.13 -2.77 6.74
N GLU A 137 -1.89 -3.09 5.70
CA GLU A 137 -1.52 -4.17 4.78
C GLU A 137 -0.23 -3.83 4.00
N ARG A 138 -0.11 -2.57 3.56
CA ARG A 138 1.08 -2.10 2.84
C ARG A 138 2.33 -2.05 3.73
N GLY A 139 2.21 -1.57 4.96
CA GLY A 139 3.35 -1.41 5.86
C GLY A 139 4.54 -0.69 5.20
N LEU A 140 5.75 -1.19 5.44
CA LEU A 140 7.01 -0.70 4.86
C LEU A 140 7.42 -1.41 3.55
N MET A 141 6.49 -2.04 2.82
CA MET A 141 6.78 -2.71 1.55
C MET A 141 7.53 -1.82 0.55
N GLY A 142 8.49 -2.40 -0.15
CA GLY A 142 9.26 -1.71 -1.20
C GLY A 142 10.23 -0.63 -0.71
N ARG A 143 10.26 -0.30 0.58
CA ARG A 143 11.22 0.66 1.15
C ARG A 143 12.63 0.04 1.13
N ARG A 144 13.59 0.78 0.58
CA ARG A 144 15.01 0.35 0.49
C ARG A 144 15.80 0.61 1.77
N GLU A 145 15.26 1.45 2.65
CA GLU A 145 15.82 1.77 3.95
C GLU A 145 14.72 2.25 4.90
N ILE A 146 14.97 2.14 6.21
CA ILE A 146 14.16 2.72 7.28
C ILE A 146 15.05 3.73 8.00
N PRO A 147 14.73 5.03 8.10
CA PRO A 147 15.62 6.02 8.73
C PRO A 147 16.06 5.61 10.15
N PRO A 148 17.25 6.03 10.64
CA PRO A 148 17.75 5.63 11.97
C PRO A 148 16.81 5.92 13.15
N ARG A 149 16.00 6.98 13.04
CA ARG A 149 14.94 7.35 13.98
C ARG A 149 13.57 7.40 13.31
N GLY A 150 13.38 6.54 12.31
CA GLY A 150 12.14 6.37 11.58
C GLY A 150 11.60 4.95 11.68
N GLY A 151 10.43 4.76 11.11
CA GLY A 151 9.72 3.48 11.14
C GLY A 151 8.23 3.70 10.91
N MET A 152 7.43 2.73 11.35
CA MET A 152 5.98 2.78 11.22
C MET A 152 5.30 2.34 12.51
N LEU A 153 4.28 3.09 12.92
CA LEU A 153 3.34 2.76 13.99
C LEU A 153 2.04 2.27 13.38
N PHE A 154 1.69 1.03 13.68
CA PHE A 154 0.43 0.41 13.32
C PHE A 154 -0.57 0.62 14.46
N VAL A 155 -1.74 1.17 14.14
CA VAL A 155 -2.82 1.42 15.09
C VAL A 155 -4.00 0.55 14.71
N PHE A 156 -4.41 -0.35 15.60
CA PHE A 156 -5.57 -1.22 15.37
C PHE A 156 -6.82 -0.66 16.06
N PRO A 157 -8.03 -0.90 15.51
CA PRO A 157 -9.27 -0.41 16.09
C PRO A 157 -9.63 -1.11 17.42
N ASP A 158 -9.09 -2.31 17.63
CA ASP A 158 -9.34 -3.17 18.79
C ASP A 158 -8.02 -3.77 19.33
N GLU A 159 -8.09 -4.38 20.51
CA GLU A 159 -6.98 -5.12 21.10
C GLU A 159 -7.22 -6.63 20.94
N ALA A 160 -6.41 -7.26 20.09
CA ALA A 160 -6.56 -8.67 19.74
C ALA A 160 -5.20 -9.27 19.34
N PRO A 161 -5.03 -10.60 19.30
CA PRO A 161 -3.83 -11.21 18.75
C PRO A 161 -3.57 -10.72 17.31
N ARG A 162 -2.33 -10.32 17.02
CA ARG A 162 -1.91 -9.79 15.72
C ARG A 162 -0.82 -10.67 15.12
N ALA A 163 -0.69 -10.63 13.80
CA ALA A 163 0.42 -11.27 13.10
C ALA A 163 0.87 -10.37 11.94
N PHE A 164 2.18 -10.37 11.70
CA PHE A 164 2.83 -9.63 10.62
C PHE A 164 3.58 -10.60 9.72
N TRP A 165 3.87 -10.15 8.51
CA TRP A 165 4.68 -10.86 7.52
C TRP A 165 5.68 -9.91 6.87
N MET A 166 6.57 -10.44 6.04
CA MET A 166 7.60 -9.67 5.33
C MET A 166 7.40 -9.71 3.80
N LYS A 167 6.14 -9.80 3.34
CA LYS A 167 5.78 -9.79 1.92
C LYS A 167 6.38 -8.54 1.26
N ASN A 168 7.20 -8.69 0.23
CA ASN A 168 7.80 -7.57 -0.52
C ASN A 168 8.59 -6.52 0.31
N CYS A 169 9.05 -6.86 1.51
CA CYS A 169 9.93 -6.00 2.32
C CYS A 169 11.39 -6.19 1.88
N LEU A 170 12.10 -5.10 1.59
CA LEU A 170 13.46 -5.16 1.03
C LEU A 170 14.57 -5.03 2.09
N VAL A 171 14.21 -4.79 3.34
CA VAL A 171 15.14 -4.61 4.45
C VAL A 171 14.71 -5.37 5.69
N ASP A 172 15.69 -5.85 6.46
CA ASP A 172 15.46 -6.42 7.78
C ASP A 172 14.94 -5.34 8.73
N MET A 173 14.04 -5.71 9.63
CA MET A 173 13.44 -4.79 10.59
C MET A 173 13.16 -5.45 11.93
N ASP A 174 13.02 -4.62 12.95
CA ASP A 174 12.54 -5.05 14.25
C ASP A 174 11.04 -4.75 14.34
N LEU A 175 10.30 -5.60 15.03
CA LEU A 175 8.87 -5.44 15.31
C LEU A 175 8.64 -5.52 16.82
N ALA A 176 7.93 -4.56 17.38
CA ALA A 176 7.42 -4.61 18.75
C ALA A 176 5.89 -4.54 18.72
N PHE A 177 5.21 -5.50 19.36
CA PHE A 177 3.77 -5.45 19.58
C PHE A 177 3.50 -4.78 20.92
N LEU A 178 2.50 -3.89 20.98
CA LEU A 178 2.11 -3.20 22.20
C LEU A 178 0.64 -3.45 22.55
N ASP A 179 0.36 -3.59 23.84
CA ASP A 179 -1.00 -3.59 24.38
C ASP A 179 -1.65 -2.19 24.29
N ALA A 180 -2.92 -2.09 24.67
CA ALA A 180 -3.69 -0.84 24.65
C ALA A 180 -3.12 0.26 25.57
N SER A 181 -2.29 -0.11 26.55
CA SER A 181 -1.60 0.83 27.45
C SER A 181 -0.24 1.29 26.91
N GLY A 182 0.19 0.78 25.75
CA GLY A 182 1.49 1.08 25.15
C GLY A 182 2.64 0.26 25.74
N ARG A 183 2.38 -0.86 26.42
CA ARG A 183 3.44 -1.76 26.90
C ARG A 183 3.77 -2.82 25.87
N VAL A 184 5.06 -3.11 25.72
CA VAL A 184 5.55 -4.15 24.82
C VAL A 184 5.08 -5.52 25.32
N VAL A 185 4.37 -6.26 24.48
CA VAL A 185 3.94 -7.64 24.78
C VAL A 185 4.86 -8.68 24.16
N SER A 186 5.44 -8.39 23.01
CA SER A 186 6.42 -9.24 22.35
C SER A 186 7.23 -8.46 21.31
N THR A 187 8.39 -9.00 20.98
CA THR A 187 9.28 -8.43 19.97
C THR A 187 9.75 -9.51 19.00
N HIS A 188 10.05 -9.10 17.76
CA HIS A 188 10.59 -9.97 16.73
C HIS A 188 11.70 -9.28 15.95
N ARG A 189 12.71 -10.05 15.56
CA ARG A 189 13.58 -9.71 14.43
C ARG A 189 12.98 -10.29 13.16
N MET A 190 12.53 -9.43 12.25
CA MET A 190 11.99 -9.85 10.97
C MET A 190 13.08 -9.78 9.89
N ARG A 191 13.20 -10.84 9.10
CA ARG A 191 14.19 -10.97 8.02
C ARG A 191 13.53 -10.81 6.65
N VAL A 192 14.27 -10.25 5.70
CA VAL A 192 13.85 -10.22 4.30
C VAL A 192 13.57 -11.63 3.80
N GLU A 193 12.42 -11.79 3.16
CA GLU A 193 11.98 -13.04 2.56
C GLU A 193 12.34 -13.08 1.06
N PRO A 194 12.60 -14.25 0.46
CA PRO A 194 12.82 -14.37 -0.97
C PRO A 194 11.62 -13.81 -1.76
N PRO A 195 11.85 -13.05 -2.84
CA PRO A 195 10.77 -12.50 -3.66
C PRO A 195 9.94 -13.63 -4.29
N ARG A 196 8.75 -13.28 -4.79
CA ARG A 196 7.91 -14.23 -5.53
C ARG A 196 8.66 -14.81 -6.73
N GLY A 197 8.65 -16.13 -6.87
CA GLY A 197 9.36 -16.85 -7.92
C GLY A 197 8.65 -16.79 -9.28
N PRO A 198 9.36 -17.06 -10.40
CA PRO A 198 8.74 -17.20 -11.72
C PRO A 198 7.68 -18.31 -11.71
N GLY A 199 6.47 -18.00 -12.16
CA GLY A 199 5.35 -18.96 -12.20
C GLY A 199 4.70 -19.28 -10.84
N GLU A 200 5.20 -18.72 -9.73
CA GLU A 200 4.57 -18.84 -8.41
C GLU A 200 3.29 -18.02 -8.36
N SER A 201 2.17 -18.63 -7.95
CA SER A 201 0.91 -17.91 -7.74
C SER A 201 0.99 -17.01 -6.50
N GLU A 202 0.15 -15.98 -6.43
CA GLU A 202 0.13 -15.08 -5.28
C GLU A 202 -0.20 -15.82 -3.97
N ALA A 203 -1.18 -16.73 -4.01
CA ALA A 203 -1.55 -17.53 -2.85
C ALA A 203 -0.42 -18.46 -2.39
N ALA A 204 0.36 -19.04 -3.32
CA ALA A 204 1.51 -19.86 -2.97
C ALA A 204 2.63 -19.01 -2.35
N TYR A 205 2.86 -17.81 -2.88
CA TYR A 205 3.83 -16.87 -2.34
C TYR A 205 3.49 -16.49 -0.90
N GLU A 206 2.26 -16.06 -0.64
CA GLU A 206 1.80 -15.67 0.69
C GLU A 206 1.83 -16.84 1.69
N ALA A 207 1.40 -18.02 1.27
CA ALA A 207 1.32 -19.19 2.14
C ALA A 207 2.69 -19.65 2.69
N ARG A 208 3.80 -19.37 1.99
CA ARG A 208 5.14 -19.72 2.46
C ARG A 208 5.80 -18.65 3.33
N LEU A 209 5.23 -17.44 3.43
CA LEU A 209 5.83 -16.36 4.20
C LEU A 209 5.79 -16.68 5.70
N ARG A 210 6.87 -16.34 6.40
CA ARG A 210 6.88 -16.42 7.86
C ARG A 210 5.90 -15.40 8.45
N HIS A 211 5.11 -15.88 9.41
CA HIS A 211 4.21 -15.06 10.20
C HIS A 211 4.79 -14.83 11.60
N TYR A 212 4.83 -13.56 12.01
CA TYR A 212 5.35 -13.11 13.29
C TYR A 212 4.18 -12.73 14.18
N ALA A 213 3.80 -13.62 15.09
CA ALA A 213 2.62 -13.44 15.94
C ALA A 213 2.94 -12.65 17.21
N SER A 214 1.99 -11.85 17.68
CA SER A 214 2.10 -11.07 18.90
C SER A 214 2.15 -11.92 20.17
N GLY A 215 1.62 -13.16 20.12
CA GLY A 215 1.57 -14.08 21.27
C GLY A 215 0.58 -13.69 22.37
N ALA A 216 0.12 -12.44 22.40
CA ALA A 216 -0.88 -11.87 23.30
C ALA A 216 -1.71 -10.80 22.55
N PRO A 217 -2.83 -10.32 23.10
CA PRO A 217 -3.55 -9.19 22.51
C PRO A 217 -2.64 -7.96 22.35
N ALA A 218 -2.76 -7.31 21.19
CA ALA A 218 -2.02 -6.10 20.88
C ALA A 218 -2.93 -5.09 20.15
N ARG A 219 -2.85 -3.83 20.57
CA ARG A 219 -3.55 -2.71 19.94
C ARG A 219 -2.65 -1.88 19.03
N PHE A 220 -1.34 -1.93 19.26
CA PHE A 220 -0.36 -1.26 18.44
C PHE A 220 0.76 -2.20 18.03
N ALA A 221 1.47 -1.83 16.97
CA ALA A 221 2.77 -2.43 16.66
C ALA A 221 3.70 -1.36 16.11
N ILE A 222 5.01 -1.53 16.30
CA ILE A 222 6.03 -0.61 15.81
C ILE A 222 7.05 -1.40 14.99
N GLU A 223 7.21 -1.02 13.73
CA GLU A 223 8.32 -1.46 12.87
C GLU A 223 9.44 -0.44 12.89
N LEU A 224 10.66 -0.90 13.17
CA LEU A 224 11.87 -0.07 13.21
C LEU A 224 12.98 -0.67 12.36
N ARG A 225 13.98 0.14 12.03
CA ARG A 225 15.24 -0.37 11.48
C ARG A 225 15.75 -1.52 12.36
N ALA A 226 16.20 -2.60 11.72
CA ALA A 226 16.84 -3.73 12.38
C ALA A 226 17.89 -3.28 13.43
N GLY A 227 17.78 -3.82 14.65
CA GLY A 227 18.71 -3.56 15.76
C GLY A 227 18.29 -2.42 16.67
N SER A 228 17.20 -1.72 16.36
CA SER A 228 16.73 -0.61 17.18
C SER A 228 16.23 -1.07 18.53
N LEU A 229 15.47 -2.17 18.60
CA LEU A 229 14.92 -2.66 19.89
C LEU A 229 16.04 -3.01 20.87
N ALA A 230 17.05 -3.76 20.40
CA ALA A 230 18.21 -4.12 21.21
C ALA A 230 19.03 -2.89 21.66
N ARG A 231 19.21 -1.88 20.79
CA ARG A 231 19.90 -0.63 21.16
C ARG A 231 19.12 0.19 22.19
N LEU A 232 17.80 0.13 22.16
CA LEU A 232 16.91 0.87 23.06
C LEU A 232 16.61 0.11 24.35
N GLY A 233 16.95 -1.18 24.45
CA GLY A 233 16.55 -2.04 25.56
C GLY A 233 15.03 -2.25 25.62
N LEU A 234 14.37 -2.26 24.46
CA LEU A 234 12.90 -2.32 24.37
C LEU A 234 12.43 -3.79 24.32
N ASP A 235 12.37 -4.41 25.49
CA ASP A 235 11.96 -5.80 25.70
C ASP A 235 10.50 -5.92 26.17
N PRO A 236 9.88 -7.13 26.16
CA PRO A 236 8.54 -7.32 26.73
C PRO A 236 8.43 -6.77 28.16
N GLY A 237 7.38 -5.99 28.41
CA GLY A 237 7.11 -5.30 29.68
C GLY A 237 7.45 -3.80 29.66
N GLU A 238 8.33 -3.37 28.76
CA GLU A 238 8.73 -1.96 28.64
C GLU A 238 7.57 -1.08 28.15
N ALA A 239 7.53 0.16 28.64
CA ALA A 239 6.52 1.13 28.25
C ALA A 239 7.01 1.98 27.07
N VAL A 240 6.14 2.19 26.09
CA VAL A 240 6.33 3.14 25.00
C VAL A 240 5.43 4.35 25.24
N ASP A 241 6.02 5.54 25.16
CA ASP A 241 5.26 6.77 25.26
C ASP A 241 4.71 7.19 23.89
N LEU A 242 3.39 7.00 23.75
CA LEU A 242 2.59 7.32 22.56
C LEU A 242 1.91 8.70 22.66
N SER A 243 2.22 9.53 23.67
CA SER A 243 1.57 10.83 23.87
C SER A 243 1.73 11.77 22.67
N GLY A 244 2.87 11.71 21.98
CA GLY A 244 3.16 12.50 20.77
C GLY A 244 2.36 12.09 19.53
N VAL A 245 1.65 10.95 19.56
CA VAL A 245 0.87 10.49 18.40
C VAL A 245 -0.45 11.24 18.26
N GLY A 246 -1.00 11.76 19.37
CA GLY A 246 -2.30 12.44 19.36
C GLY A 246 -3.47 11.51 19.01
N LEU A 247 -3.33 10.20 19.27
CA LEU A 247 -4.44 9.25 19.11
C LEU A 247 -5.42 9.40 20.28
N PRO A 248 -6.73 9.32 20.05
CA PRO A 248 -7.68 9.14 21.12
C PRO A 248 -7.46 7.73 21.72
N LEU A 249 -6.69 7.65 22.80
CA LEU A 249 -6.62 6.46 23.64
C LEU A 249 -8.00 6.29 24.30
N ARG A 250 -8.88 5.54 23.63
CA ARG A 250 -10.18 5.12 24.16
C ARG A 250 -10.06 3.80 24.88
#